data_AF-A0A9D3XMP3-F1
#
_entry.id   AF-A0A9D3XMP3-F1
#
_cell.length_a   1.000
_cell.length_b   1.000
_cell.length_c   1.000
_cell.angle_alpha   90.00
_cell.angle_beta   90.00
_cell.angle_gamma   90.00
#
_symmetry.space_group_name_H-M   'P 1'
#
loop_
_entity.id
_entity.type
_entity.pdbx_description
1 polymer ?
#
loop_
_entity_poly.entity_id
_entity_poly.type
_entity_poly.pdbx_seq_one_letter_code
_entity_poly.pdbx_strand_id
1 'polypeptide(L)'
;MDRLQASHWIIARRKNSPGTDIFHNDNGDCIIRSDLGCYLQTKDLLDNIQIQKLHPSCEGGPYRVVTDLSMDENPQVFDLNPRCCGGEHYGRTGLGFFIIFQNQGEIQWVNDLRTAADEQTSVLPLKCCKGLYYFGIQELLTLIKVDEK
;
A
#
# COMPACT_ATOMS: atom_id res chain seq x y z
N MET A 1 6.87 -34.78 13.95
CA MET A 1 7.45 -33.57 14.57
C MET A 1 7.68 -32.62 13.42
N ASP A 2 6.58 -32.07 12.90
CA ASP A 2 6.58 -31.31 11.66
C ASP A 2 6.98 -29.87 11.94
N ARG A 3 7.92 -29.37 11.13
CA ARG A 3 8.37 -27.99 11.16
C ARG A 3 7.18 -27.13 10.74
N LEU A 4 6.74 -26.24 11.63
CA LEU A 4 5.92 -25.09 11.31
C LEU A 4 6.60 -24.37 10.12
N GLN A 5 5.99 -24.45 8.93
CA GLN A 5 6.41 -23.62 7.82
C GLN A 5 5.97 -22.20 8.16
N ALA A 6 6.94 -21.35 8.51
CA ALA A 6 6.75 -19.92 8.52
C ALA A 6 6.30 -19.49 7.12
N SER A 7 5.04 -19.06 7.00
CA SER A 7 4.50 -18.34 5.86
C SER A 7 5.35 -17.08 5.67
N HIS A 8 6.38 -17.18 4.83
CA HIS A 8 7.23 -16.06 4.49
C HIS A 8 6.48 -15.14 3.55
N TRP A 9 5.88 -14.10 4.12
CA TRP A 9 5.30 -12.97 3.38
C TRP A 9 6.43 -12.14 2.78
N ILE A 10 6.61 -12.20 1.47
CA ILE A 10 7.51 -11.30 0.75
C ILE A 10 6.64 -10.36 -0.06
N ILE A 11 6.47 -9.14 0.44
CA ILE A 11 5.85 -8.07 -0.34
C ILE A 11 6.84 -7.69 -1.45
N ALA A 12 6.37 -7.74 -2.68
CA ALA A 12 7.18 -7.43 -3.85
C ALA A 12 7.75 -6.00 -3.74
N ARG A 13 8.96 -5.79 -4.28
CA ARG A 13 9.49 -4.42 -4.38
C ARG A 13 8.53 -3.58 -5.22
N ARG A 14 8.15 -2.40 -4.74
CA ARG A 14 7.26 -1.47 -5.46
C ARG A 14 7.62 -1.22 -6.91
N LYS A 15 8.92 -1.18 -7.25
CA LYS A 15 9.38 -1.07 -8.66
C LYS A 15 8.74 -2.11 -9.58
N ASN A 16 8.40 -3.29 -9.06
CA ASN A 16 7.87 -4.43 -9.80
C ASN A 16 6.41 -4.74 -9.43
N SER A 17 5.79 -3.91 -8.59
CA SER A 17 4.38 -4.00 -8.20
C SER A 17 3.86 -2.58 -7.87
N PRO A 18 3.69 -1.70 -8.88
CA PRO A 18 3.11 -0.37 -8.67
C PRO A 18 1.70 -0.49 -8.06
N GLY A 19 1.28 0.48 -7.25
CA GLY A 19 -0.02 0.41 -6.56
C GLY A 19 -0.06 -0.63 -5.44
N THR A 20 1.11 -1.01 -4.92
CA THR A 20 1.26 -1.79 -3.68
C THR A 20 1.75 -0.89 -2.56
N ASP A 21 0.92 -0.69 -1.55
CA ASP A 21 1.26 0.08 -0.35
C ASP A 21 0.76 -0.60 0.91
N ILE A 22 1.41 -0.27 2.02
CA ILE A 22 1.08 -0.78 3.35
C ILE A 22 0.86 0.41 4.25
N PHE A 23 -0.25 0.44 4.98
CA PHE A 23 -0.51 1.48 5.97
C PHE A 23 -1.41 0.96 7.09
N HIS A 24 -1.37 1.65 8.22
CA HIS A 24 -2.20 1.35 9.38
C HIS A 24 -3.46 2.22 9.40
N ASN A 25 -4.58 1.69 9.87
CA ASN A 25 -5.81 2.43 10.15
C ASN A 25 -6.50 1.94 11.42
N ASP A 26 -7.64 2.55 11.76
CA ASP A 26 -8.39 2.23 12.98
C ASP A 26 -8.87 0.76 13.07
N ASN A 27 -8.89 0.07 11.93
CA ASN A 27 -9.29 -1.34 11.78
C ASN A 27 -8.08 -2.28 11.58
N GLY A 28 -6.84 -1.78 11.70
CA GLY A 28 -5.60 -2.55 11.61
C GLY A 28 -4.72 -2.20 10.40
N ASP A 29 -3.80 -3.10 10.09
CA ASP A 29 -2.85 -2.96 8.99
C ASP A 29 -3.48 -3.37 7.66
N CYS A 30 -3.23 -2.57 6.63
CA CYS A 30 -3.76 -2.74 5.28
C CYS A 30 -2.62 -2.96 4.29
N ILE A 31 -2.78 -3.92 3.38
CA ILE A 31 -1.93 -4.12 2.21
C ILE A 31 -2.79 -3.93 0.97
N ILE A 32 -2.50 -2.91 0.17
CA ILE A 32 -3.19 -2.65 -1.10
C ILE A 32 -2.50 -3.38 -2.24
N ARG A 33 -3.27 -3.94 -3.17
CA ARG A 33 -2.84 -4.46 -4.47
C ARG A 33 -3.77 -3.94 -5.56
N SER A 34 -3.52 -2.71 -5.97
CA SER A 34 -4.31 -2.04 -7.00
C SER A 34 -4.26 -2.76 -8.36
N ASP A 35 -3.13 -3.38 -8.66
CA ASP A 35 -2.94 -4.23 -9.83
C ASP A 35 -3.87 -5.46 -9.84
N LEU A 36 -4.27 -5.92 -8.65
CA LEU A 36 -5.27 -6.98 -8.46
C LEU A 36 -6.67 -6.43 -8.17
N GLY A 37 -6.83 -5.11 -8.04
CA GLY A 37 -8.09 -4.46 -7.68
C GLY A 37 -8.59 -4.78 -6.27
N CYS A 38 -7.70 -5.12 -5.33
CA CYS A 38 -8.10 -5.54 -3.98
C CYS A 38 -7.17 -5.01 -2.89
N TYR A 39 -7.62 -5.16 -1.64
CA TYR A 39 -6.75 -5.00 -0.48
C TYR A 39 -7.02 -6.04 0.60
N LEU A 40 -5.98 -6.32 1.37
CA LEU A 40 -6.02 -7.15 2.57
C LEU A 40 -6.06 -6.25 3.80
N GLN A 41 -6.92 -6.59 4.76
CA GLN A 41 -6.92 -5.99 6.10
C GLN A 41 -6.73 -7.07 7.16
N THR A 42 -5.83 -6.81 8.09
CA THR A 42 -5.54 -7.68 9.24
C THR A 42 -5.32 -6.81 10.48
N LYS A 43 -5.55 -7.38 11.67
CA LYS A 43 -5.51 -6.62 12.92
C LYS A 43 -4.12 -6.06 13.21
N ASP A 44 -3.10 -6.91 13.08
CA ASP A 44 -1.70 -6.55 13.31
C ASP A 44 -0.80 -7.38 12.39
N LEU A 45 -0.15 -6.73 11.42
CA LEU A 45 0.91 -7.34 10.60
C LEU A 45 2.24 -7.39 11.37
N LEU A 46 2.35 -6.61 12.45
CA LEU A 46 3.61 -6.28 13.11
C LEU A 46 3.53 -6.44 14.64
N ASP A 47 3.03 -7.57 15.12
CA ASP A 47 3.32 -8.02 16.49
C ASP A 47 4.85 -8.19 16.61
N ASN A 48 5.52 -7.13 17.08
CA ASN A 48 6.97 -6.96 17.23
C ASN A 48 7.71 -6.44 15.97
N ILE A 49 7.77 -5.12 15.80
CA ILE A 49 8.64 -4.47 14.80
C ILE A 49 10.11 -4.79 15.11
N GLN A 50 10.70 -5.72 14.36
CA GLN A 50 12.15 -5.90 14.28
C GLN A 50 12.62 -5.38 12.92
N ILE A 51 13.41 -4.31 12.92
CA ILE A 51 14.13 -3.87 11.73
C ILE A 51 15.28 -4.85 11.50
N GLN A 52 15.04 -5.90 10.72
CA GLN A 52 16.09 -6.82 10.29
C GLN A 52 16.68 -6.32 8.97
N LYS A 53 18.01 -6.37 8.85
CA LYS A 53 18.65 -6.18 7.54
C LYS A 53 18.06 -7.21 6.58
N LEU A 54 17.63 -6.75 5.40
CA LEU A 54 17.27 -7.67 4.33
C LEU A 54 18.45 -8.62 4.13
N HIS A 55 18.18 -9.92 4.19
CA HIS A 55 19.21 -10.91 3.89
C HIS A 55 19.74 -10.63 2.47
N PRO A 56 21.06 -10.71 2.20
CA PRO A 56 21.62 -10.38 0.88
C PRO A 56 21.00 -11.14 -0.30
N SER A 57 20.41 -12.33 -0.07
CA SER A 57 19.64 -13.04 -1.10
C SER A 57 18.31 -12.38 -1.46
N CYS A 58 17.73 -11.57 -0.57
CA CYS A 58 16.55 -10.73 -0.82
C CYS A 58 16.95 -9.35 -1.39
N GLU A 59 18.24 -9.00 -1.29
CA GLU A 59 18.87 -7.87 -2.01
C GLU A 59 19.10 -8.22 -3.49
N GLY A 60 18.04 -8.60 -4.20
CA GLY A 60 18.06 -8.83 -5.66
C GLY A 60 17.65 -10.23 -6.08
N GLY A 61 17.35 -11.14 -5.14
CA GLY A 61 16.76 -12.43 -5.46
C GLY A 61 15.28 -12.36 -5.86
N PRO A 62 14.74 -13.48 -6.37
CA PRO A 62 13.35 -13.57 -6.78
C PRO A 62 12.43 -13.38 -5.56
N TYR A 63 11.74 -12.26 -5.50
CA TYR A 63 10.61 -12.07 -4.60
C TYR A 63 9.42 -12.84 -5.18
N ARG A 64 8.59 -13.41 -4.30
CA ARG A 64 7.34 -14.03 -4.74
C ARG A 64 6.33 -12.90 -5.00
N VAL A 65 5.88 -12.79 -6.24
CA VAL A 65 4.70 -12.00 -6.56
C VAL A 65 3.50 -12.83 -6.13
N VAL A 66 2.79 -12.35 -5.12
CA VAL A 66 1.54 -12.97 -4.68
C VAL A 66 0.45 -12.49 -5.64
N THR A 67 -0.25 -13.40 -6.32
CA THR A 67 -1.39 -13.05 -7.19
C THR A 67 -2.73 -13.18 -6.46
N ASP A 68 -2.72 -13.67 -5.23
CA ASP A 68 -3.89 -13.94 -4.41
C ASP A 68 -3.56 -13.69 -2.92
N LEU A 69 -4.18 -12.66 -2.34
CA LEU A 69 -4.01 -12.29 -0.94
C LEU A 69 -4.86 -13.15 0.02
N SER A 70 -5.76 -13.99 -0.49
CA SER A 70 -6.68 -14.80 0.33
C SER A 70 -6.05 -16.03 0.96
N MET A 71 -4.79 -16.32 0.63
CA MET A 71 -4.04 -17.50 1.10
C MET A 71 -3.42 -17.33 2.49
N ASP A 72 -3.64 -16.19 3.15
CA ASP A 72 -3.24 -15.97 4.54
C ASP A 72 -4.18 -16.71 5.52
N GLU A 73 -3.80 -16.83 6.79
CA GLU A 73 -4.68 -17.37 7.82
C GLU A 73 -5.65 -16.27 8.30
N ASN A 74 -6.95 -16.44 8.01
CA ASN A 74 -8.04 -15.50 8.34
C ASN A 74 -7.97 -14.08 7.72
N PRO A 75 -7.56 -13.90 6.45
CA PRO A 75 -7.52 -12.60 5.81
C PRO A 75 -8.94 -12.10 5.53
N GLN A 76 -9.20 -10.82 5.81
CA GLN A 76 -10.31 -10.11 5.20
C GLN A 76 -9.81 -9.45 3.92
N VAL A 77 -10.18 -10.03 2.79
CA VAL A 77 -9.91 -9.46 1.46
C VAL A 77 -11.13 -8.70 1.00
N PHE A 78 -10.92 -7.46 0.55
CA PHE A 78 -11.96 -6.60 0.03
C PHE A 78 -11.63 -6.16 -1.38
N ASP A 79 -12.65 -6.14 -2.23
CA ASP A 79 -12.55 -5.55 -3.57
C ASP A 79 -12.46 -4.02 -3.46
N LEU A 80 -11.56 -3.43 -4.23
CA LEU A 80 -11.55 -1.99 -4.44
C LEU A 80 -12.72 -1.61 -5.35
N ASN A 81 -13.29 -0.44 -5.10
CA ASN A 81 -14.18 0.17 -6.07
C ASN A 81 -13.43 0.35 -7.39
N PRO A 82 -14.07 0.14 -8.57
CA PRO A 82 -13.42 0.41 -9.86
C PRO A 82 -12.83 1.82 -9.98
N ARG A 83 -13.41 2.81 -9.30
CA ARG A 83 -12.89 4.19 -9.25
C ARG A 83 -11.65 4.35 -8.39
N CYS A 84 -11.40 3.42 -7.48
CA CYS A 84 -10.24 3.40 -6.59
C CYS A 84 -9.13 2.50 -7.13
N CYS A 85 -9.26 1.92 -8.34
CA CYS A 85 -8.24 1.09 -8.96
C CYS A 85 -7.28 1.91 -9.84
N GLY A 86 -6.09 1.34 -10.11
CA GLY A 86 -5.12 1.88 -11.06
C GLY A 86 -4.20 2.99 -10.53
N GLY A 87 -4.31 3.36 -9.26
CA GLY A 87 -3.40 4.32 -8.64
C GLY A 87 -1.99 3.74 -8.44
N GLU A 88 -0.96 4.59 -8.49
CA GLU A 88 0.41 4.15 -8.20
C GLU A 88 0.73 4.16 -6.71
N HIS A 89 0.07 5.02 -5.92
CA HIS A 89 0.20 5.04 -4.47
C HIS A 89 -1.14 5.13 -3.73
N TYR A 90 -1.22 4.46 -2.60
CA TYR A 90 -2.34 4.45 -1.69
C TYR A 90 -1.90 4.78 -0.27
N GLY A 91 -2.78 5.40 0.49
CA GLY A 91 -2.60 5.57 1.93
C GLY A 91 -3.85 6.10 2.61
N ARG A 92 -3.71 6.38 3.90
CA ARG A 92 -4.76 6.97 4.72
C ARG A 92 -4.20 8.10 5.57
N THR A 93 -4.98 9.16 5.70
CA THR A 93 -4.84 10.21 6.72
C THR A 93 -6.03 10.13 7.67
N GLY A 94 -6.05 10.95 8.72
CA GLY A 94 -7.22 11.13 9.60
C GLY A 94 -8.46 11.64 8.87
N LEU A 95 -8.32 12.18 7.66
CA LEU A 95 -9.44 12.68 6.84
C LEU A 95 -10.05 11.61 5.94
N GLY A 96 -9.35 10.51 5.68
CA GLY A 96 -9.79 9.49 4.72
C GLY A 96 -8.63 8.85 3.98
N PHE A 97 -8.95 8.04 2.98
CA PHE A 97 -7.99 7.43 2.08
C PHE A 97 -7.59 8.40 0.96
N PHE A 98 -6.36 8.27 0.49
CA PHE A 98 -5.90 8.95 -0.71
C PHE A 98 -5.30 7.94 -1.69
N ILE A 99 -5.45 8.27 -2.97
CA ILE A 99 -4.95 7.51 -4.12
C ILE A 99 -4.23 8.50 -5.01
N ILE A 100 -2.97 8.22 -5.33
CA ILE A 100 -2.13 9.09 -6.15
C ILE A 100 -2.00 8.46 -7.52
N PHE A 101 -2.43 9.23 -8.52
CA PHE A 101 -2.25 8.93 -9.93
C PHE A 101 -1.10 9.79 -10.47
N GLN A 102 0.15 9.36 -10.22
CA GLN A 102 1.35 10.15 -10.50
C GLN A 102 1.46 10.56 -11.97
N ASN A 103 1.15 9.63 -12.89
CA ASN A 103 1.21 9.87 -14.33
C ASN A 103 0.12 10.84 -14.81
N GLN A 104 -0.97 10.96 -14.06
CA GLN A 104 -2.07 11.89 -14.34
C GLN A 104 -1.88 13.23 -13.61
N GLY A 105 -1.03 13.27 -12.58
CA GLY A 105 -0.84 14.47 -11.75
C GLY A 105 -2.04 14.71 -10.83
N GLU A 106 -2.67 13.65 -10.33
CA GLU A 106 -3.90 13.73 -9.55
C GLU A 106 -3.78 12.98 -8.21
N ILE A 107 -4.50 13.49 -7.20
CA ILE A 107 -4.76 12.81 -5.94
C ILE A 107 -6.28 12.70 -5.78
N GLN A 108 -6.78 11.48 -5.67
CA GLN A 108 -8.17 11.19 -5.35
C GLN A 108 -8.30 10.86 -3.87
N TRP A 109 -9.32 11.41 -3.22
CA TRP A 109 -9.64 11.23 -1.82
C TRP A 109 -10.98 10.50 -1.71
N VAL A 110 -11.06 9.51 -0.82
CA VAL A 110 -12.30 8.77 -0.54
C VAL A 110 -12.36 8.38 0.94
N ASN A 111 -13.57 8.28 1.49
CA ASN A 111 -13.76 7.81 2.86
C ASN A 111 -13.82 6.28 2.99
N ASP A 112 -14.16 5.58 1.91
CA ASP A 112 -14.17 4.11 1.83
C ASP A 112 -13.70 3.67 0.43
N LEU A 113 -12.65 2.85 0.38
CA LEU A 113 -12.07 2.33 -0.87
C LEU A 113 -12.96 1.34 -1.62
N ARG A 114 -13.97 0.75 -0.97
CA ARG A 114 -14.89 -0.22 -1.58
C ARG A 114 -16.05 0.47 -2.28
N THR A 115 -16.50 1.60 -1.73
CA THR A 115 -17.67 2.33 -2.24
C THR A 115 -17.31 3.62 -2.98
N ALA A 116 -16.05 4.08 -2.87
CA ALA A 116 -15.63 5.41 -3.30
C ALA A 116 -16.48 6.52 -2.65
N ALA A 117 -16.83 6.34 -1.36
CA ALA A 117 -17.62 7.32 -0.63
C ALA A 117 -16.91 8.68 -0.54
N ASP A 118 -17.66 9.76 -0.72
CA ASP A 118 -17.19 11.15 -0.64
C ASP A 118 -15.99 11.45 -1.55
N GLU A 119 -15.98 10.83 -2.73
CA GLU A 119 -14.93 10.98 -3.73
C GLU A 119 -14.64 12.45 -4.10
N GLN A 120 -13.38 12.85 -3.95
CA GLN A 120 -12.89 14.16 -4.35
C GLN A 120 -11.52 14.07 -5.03
N THR A 121 -11.35 14.74 -6.17
CA THR A 121 -10.06 14.83 -6.86
C THR A 121 -9.40 16.19 -6.63
N SER A 122 -8.09 16.19 -6.48
CA SER A 122 -7.25 17.38 -6.34
C SER A 122 -5.98 17.23 -7.17
N VAL A 123 -5.39 18.36 -7.56
CA VAL A 123 -4.16 18.36 -8.36
C VAL A 123 -2.97 17.93 -7.50
N LEU A 124 -2.21 16.94 -7.95
CA LEU A 124 -0.88 16.63 -7.41
C LEU A 124 0.10 17.68 -7.93
N PRO A 125 0.68 18.54 -7.08
CA PRO A 125 1.63 19.54 -7.58
C PRO A 125 2.81 18.86 -8.27
N LEU A 126 3.26 19.39 -9.41
CA LEU A 126 4.37 18.84 -10.20
C LEU A 126 5.63 18.51 -9.38
N LYS A 127 5.94 19.36 -8.39
CA LYS A 127 7.06 19.16 -7.44
C LYS A 127 6.91 17.92 -6.55
N CYS A 128 5.69 17.42 -6.42
CA CYS A 128 5.31 16.27 -5.63
C CYS A 128 5.13 15.00 -6.49
N CYS A 129 5.10 15.08 -7.83
CA CYS A 129 4.86 13.91 -8.70
C CYS A 129 5.99 12.88 -8.69
N LYS A 130 7.21 13.27 -8.30
CA LYS A 130 8.39 12.39 -8.24
C LYS A 130 8.74 11.95 -6.81
N GLY A 131 7.75 11.88 -5.92
CA GLY A 131 7.97 11.42 -4.55
C GLY A 131 8.46 9.96 -4.53
N LEU A 132 9.44 9.66 -3.68
CA LEU A 132 9.91 8.30 -3.40
C LEU A 132 8.87 7.53 -2.57
N TYR A 133 8.21 8.23 -1.64
CA TYR A 133 7.18 7.66 -0.77
C TYR A 133 6.13 8.69 -0.40
N TYR A 134 4.88 8.24 -0.28
CA TYR A 134 3.75 9.04 0.23
C TYR A 134 3.10 8.30 1.39
N PHE A 135 2.72 9.03 2.43
CA PHE A 135 2.07 8.46 3.60
C PHE A 135 1.32 9.55 4.37
N GLY A 136 0.31 9.15 5.13
CA GLY A 136 -0.39 10.05 6.02
C GLY A 136 0.32 10.20 7.37
N ILE A 137 0.31 11.42 7.91
CA ILE A 137 0.61 11.68 9.33
C ILE A 137 -0.53 12.57 9.84
N GLN A 138 -1.31 12.06 10.80
CA GLN A 138 -2.54 12.73 11.24
C GLN A 138 -3.40 13.05 10.00
N GLU A 139 -3.84 14.29 9.84
CA GLU A 139 -4.65 14.77 8.70
C GLU A 139 -3.80 15.16 7.47
N LEU A 140 -2.47 15.03 7.53
CA LEU A 140 -1.57 15.51 6.49
C LEU A 140 -1.11 14.40 5.56
N LEU A 141 -1.17 14.66 4.25
CA LEU A 141 -0.41 13.91 3.24
C LEU A 141 1.06 14.36 3.27
N THR A 142 1.95 13.44 3.59
CA THR A 142 3.40 13.67 3.61
C THR A 142 4.06 12.90 2.48
N LEU A 143 5.13 13.48 1.91
CA LEU A 143 5.96 12.82 0.91
C LEU A 143 7.44 12.88 1.28
N ILE A 144 8.16 11.81 0.97
CA ILE A 144 9.62 11.76 0.97
C ILE A 144 10.07 11.84 -0.48
N LYS A 145 10.96 12.78 -0.78
CA LYS A 145 11.63 12.89 -2.08
C LYS A 145 13.11 12.54 -1.93
N VAL A 146 13.71 12.06 -3.00
CA VAL A 146 15.17 12.04 -3.11
C VAL A 146 15.60 13.45 -3.53
N ASP A 147 16.61 14.01 -2.87
CA ASP A 147 17.19 15.27 -3.34
C ASP A 147 17.86 15.03 -4.71
N GLU A 148 17.43 15.76 -5.72
CA GLU A 148 18.13 15.82 -7.00
C GLU A 148 19.44 16.59 -6.74
N LYS A 149 20.57 15.87 -6.83
CA LYS A 149 21.93 16.43 -6.70
C LYS A 149 22.29 17.31 -7.90
#